data_AF-A0A7S2SN85-F1
#
_entry.id   AF-A0A7S2SN85-F1
#
_cell.length_a   1.000
_cell.length_b   1.000
_cell.length_c   1.000
_cell.angle_alpha   90.00
_cell.angle_beta   90.00
_cell.angle_gamma   90.00
#
_symmetry.space_group_name_H-M   'P 1'
#
loop_
_entity.id
_entity.type
_entity.pdbx_description
1 polymer ?
#
loop_
_entity_poly.entity_id
_entity_poly.type
_entity_poly.pdbx_seq_one_letter_code
_entity_poly.pdbx_strand_id
1 'polypeptide(L)'
;CLSKSPNKHNRLYMQAEPMADELADEIEAGTAGPKVDPKERIKIFAEKYDWDKTEASKVWCFGPDTTGPNVVVDTTQGVQYLNEIKEHVNSGFQWVAKEGPLCEEQM
;
A
#
# COMPACT_ATOMS: atom_id res chain seq x y z
N CYS A 1 -11.14 -9.58 0.45
CA CYS A 1 -10.88 -10.90 1.09
C CYS A 1 -10.63 -10.75 2.60
N LEU A 2 -11.15 -11.68 3.42
CA LEU A 2 -10.94 -11.71 4.88
C LEU A 2 -10.08 -12.91 5.26
N SER A 3 -9.02 -12.71 6.03
CA SER A 3 -8.16 -13.77 6.58
C SER A 3 -8.04 -13.68 8.10
N LYS A 4 -7.73 -14.80 8.77
CA LYS A 4 -7.54 -14.89 10.22
C LYS A 4 -6.17 -15.49 10.54
N SER A 5 -5.50 -14.97 11.56
CA SER A 5 -4.25 -15.57 12.03
C SER A 5 -4.48 -16.95 12.66
N PRO A 6 -3.46 -17.83 12.69
CA PRO A 6 -3.57 -19.17 13.30
C PRO A 6 -4.01 -19.15 14.78
N ASN A 7 -3.56 -18.14 15.53
CA ASN A 7 -3.95 -17.92 16.92
C ASN A 7 -5.35 -17.29 17.08
N LYS A 8 -6.05 -16.97 15.98
CA LYS A 8 -7.40 -16.38 15.91
C LYS A 8 -7.55 -14.98 16.53
N HIS A 9 -6.45 -14.30 16.88
CA HIS A 9 -6.51 -12.98 17.49
C HIS A 9 -6.57 -11.85 16.44
N ASN A 10 -6.06 -12.08 15.24
CA ASN A 10 -6.03 -11.07 14.17
C ASN A 10 -6.97 -11.45 13.02
N ARG A 11 -7.65 -10.44 12.49
CA ARG A 11 -8.46 -10.53 11.27
C ARG A 11 -8.04 -9.42 10.32
N LEU A 12 -7.60 -9.79 9.12
CA LEU A 12 -7.20 -8.85 8.09
C LEU A 12 -8.24 -8.89 6.96
N TYR A 13 -8.80 -7.73 6.64
CA TYR A 13 -9.67 -7.54 5.49
C TYR A 13 -8.93 -6.64 4.49
N MET A 14 -8.76 -7.12 3.26
CA MET A 14 -8.06 -6.39 2.20
C MET A 14 -8.87 -6.43 0.90
N GLN A 15 -8.84 -5.33 0.16
CA GLN A 15 -9.37 -5.20 -1.19
C GLN A 15 -8.23 -4.69 -2.08
N ALA A 16 -8.19 -5.19 -3.31
CA ALA A 16 -7.23 -4.76 -4.31
C ALA A 16 -8.01 -4.07 -5.43
N GLU A 17 -7.51 -2.91 -5.86
CA GLU A 17 -8.06 -2.13 -6.96
C GLU A 17 -6.90 -1.74 -7.88
N PRO A 18 -7.12 -1.73 -9.21
CA PRO A 18 -6.09 -1.31 -10.14
C PRO A 18 -5.78 0.17 -9.93
N MET A 19 -4.49 0.50 -9.92
CA MET A 19 -4.02 1.88 -9.92
C MET A 19 -4.04 2.43 -11.35
N ALA A 20 -4.07 3.76 -11.49
CA ALA A 20 -3.83 4.39 -12.79
C ALA A 20 -2.40 4.10 -13.28
N ASP A 21 -2.25 3.68 -14.53
CA ASP A 21 -0.95 3.33 -15.13
C ASP A 21 0.08 4.47 -15.01
N GLU A 22 -0.36 5.72 -15.20
CA GLU A 22 0.48 6.91 -15.05
C GLU A 22 1.04 7.07 -13.63
N LEU A 23 0.28 6.68 -12.60
CA LEU A 23 0.75 6.72 -11.21
C LEU A 23 1.79 5.63 -10.94
N ALA A 24 1.63 4.44 -11.54
CA ALA A 24 2.62 3.39 -11.46
C ALA A 24 3.96 3.85 -12.07
N ASP A 25 3.92 4.45 -13.26
CA ASP A 25 5.09 5.02 -13.94
C ASP A 25 5.75 6.13 -13.10
N GLU A 26 4.97 7.03 -12.48
CA GLU A 26 5.48 8.09 -11.62
C GLU A 26 6.09 7.55 -10.30
N ILE A 27 5.59 6.43 -9.79
CA ILE A 27 6.19 5.76 -8.63
C ILE A 27 7.54 5.15 -9.01
N GLU A 28 7.63 4.47 -10.15
CA GLU A 28 8.89 3.90 -10.66
C GLU A 28 9.93 4.98 -11.02
N ALA A 29 9.48 6.10 -11.61
CA ALA A 29 10.32 7.26 -11.88
C ALA A 29 10.75 7.99 -10.58
N GLY A 30 10.10 7.70 -9.45
CA GLY A 30 10.42 8.26 -8.14
C GLY A 30 9.83 9.65 -7.87
N THR A 31 8.97 10.16 -8.76
CA THR A 31 8.29 11.47 -8.59
C THR A 31 7.08 11.39 -7.66
N ALA A 32 6.48 10.21 -7.52
CA ALA A 32 5.39 9.91 -6.60
C ALA A 32 5.75 8.83 -5.55
N GLY A 33 7.05 8.47 -5.50
CA GLY A 33 7.54 7.33 -4.74
C GLY A 33 7.72 7.56 -3.22
N PRO A 34 8.34 6.59 -2.53
CA PRO A 34 8.51 6.61 -1.08
C PRO A 34 9.49 7.67 -0.58
N LYS A 35 10.41 8.12 -1.45
CA LYS A 35 11.45 9.11 -1.13
C LYS A 35 10.95 10.56 -1.16
N VAL A 36 9.77 10.78 -1.73
CA VAL A 36 9.14 12.10 -1.85
C VAL A 36 8.53 12.51 -0.51
N ASP A 37 8.55 13.81 -0.20
CA ASP A 37 7.94 14.30 1.04
C ASP A 37 6.46 13.89 1.09
N PRO A 38 5.97 13.36 2.23
CA PRO A 38 4.59 12.90 2.34
C PRO A 38 3.54 13.96 1.95
N LYS A 39 3.80 15.25 2.19
CA LYS A 39 2.86 16.32 1.84
C LYS A 39 2.80 16.56 0.35
N GLU A 40 3.94 16.49 -0.33
CA GLU A 40 4.01 16.62 -1.79
C GLU A 40 3.35 15.41 -2.46
N ARG A 41 3.61 14.21 -1.93
CA ARG A 41 2.97 12.99 -2.40
C ARG A 41 1.45 13.04 -2.28
N ILE A 42 0.92 13.44 -1.12
CA ILE A 42 -0.54 13.59 -0.93
C ILE A 42 -1.14 14.56 -1.95
N LYS A 43 -0.44 15.66 -2.28
CA LYS A 43 -0.89 16.59 -3.31
C LYS A 43 -0.90 15.95 -4.69
N ILE A 44 0.16 15.23 -5.07
CA ILE A 44 0.22 14.54 -6.37
C ILE A 44 -0.93 13.55 -6.50
N PHE A 45 -1.15 12.73 -5.48
CA PHE A 45 -2.21 11.73 -5.44
C PHE A 45 -3.60 12.38 -5.53
N ALA A 46 -3.84 13.48 -4.80
CA ALA A 46 -5.13 14.15 -4.80
C ALA A 46 -5.40 15.02 -6.05
N GLU A 47 -4.39 15.73 -6.57
CA GLU A 47 -4.56 16.68 -7.67
C GLU A 47 -4.50 16.01 -9.05
N LYS A 48 -3.66 14.99 -9.23
CA LYS A 48 -3.53 14.30 -10.52
C LYS A 48 -4.41 13.07 -10.65
N TYR A 49 -4.61 12.33 -9.55
CA TYR A 49 -5.25 11.01 -9.58
C TYR A 49 -6.57 10.95 -8.82
N ASP A 50 -7.07 12.10 -8.32
CA ASP A 50 -8.35 12.22 -7.60
C ASP A 50 -8.45 11.31 -6.35
N TRP A 51 -7.33 11.03 -5.70
CA TRP A 51 -7.33 10.30 -4.44
C TRP A 51 -7.84 11.15 -3.29
N ASP A 52 -8.55 10.53 -2.35
CA ASP A 52 -8.88 11.20 -1.11
C ASP A 52 -7.61 11.51 -0.30
N LYS A 53 -7.49 12.75 0.19
CA LYS A 53 -6.31 13.21 0.93
C LYS A 53 -6.07 12.42 2.21
N THR A 54 -7.14 11.93 2.86
CA THR A 54 -6.99 11.11 4.07
C THR A 54 -6.47 9.73 3.74
N GLU A 55 -6.91 9.12 2.65
CA GLU A 55 -6.41 7.83 2.17
C GLU A 55 -4.95 7.94 1.68
N ALA A 56 -4.64 8.96 0.88
CA ALA A 56 -3.28 9.24 0.43
C ALA A 56 -2.30 9.48 1.59
N SER A 57 -2.78 10.01 2.72
CA SER A 57 -1.96 10.18 3.93
C SER A 57 -1.68 8.87 4.68
N LYS A 58 -2.52 7.86 4.47
CA LYS A 58 -2.47 6.55 5.14
C LYS A 58 -1.81 5.46 4.29
N VAL A 59 -0.99 5.85 3.31
CA VAL A 59 -0.12 4.91 2.59
C VAL A 59 0.94 4.36 3.53
N TRP A 60 0.97 3.03 3.69
CA TRP A 60 1.84 2.34 4.64
C TRP A 60 3.16 1.86 4.05
N CYS A 61 3.14 1.35 2.82
CA CYS A 61 4.33 0.94 2.09
C CYS A 61 4.08 0.91 0.59
N PHE A 62 5.20 0.95 -0.14
CA PHE A 62 5.31 0.74 -1.58
C PHE A 62 6.00 -0.59 -1.80
N GLY A 63 5.55 -1.40 -2.74
CA GLY A 63 6.16 -2.68 -3.06
C GLY A 63 6.22 -2.87 -4.57
N PRO A 64 7.17 -3.66 -5.08
CA PRO A 64 8.15 -4.48 -4.35
C PRO A 64 9.40 -3.67 -3.90
N ASP A 65 10.23 -4.27 -3.06
CA ASP A 65 11.53 -3.72 -2.58
C ASP A 65 11.47 -2.27 -2.06
N THR A 66 10.37 -1.90 -1.41
CA THR A 66 10.11 -0.55 -0.88
C THR A 66 10.00 0.57 -1.91
N THR A 67 10.10 0.30 -3.22
CA THR A 67 10.10 1.32 -4.27
C THR A 67 9.19 1.03 -5.46
N GLY A 68 8.58 -0.15 -5.52
CA GLY A 68 7.77 -0.53 -6.67
C GLY A 68 6.38 0.10 -6.72
N PRO A 69 5.65 -0.13 -7.83
CA PRO A 69 4.42 0.57 -8.19
C PRO A 69 3.17 0.16 -7.38
N ASN A 70 3.28 -0.83 -6.49
CA ASN A 70 2.16 -1.28 -5.68
C ASN A 70 2.13 -0.57 -4.32
N VAL A 71 0.94 -0.26 -3.82
CA VAL A 71 0.78 0.46 -2.53
C VAL A 71 -0.19 -0.24 -1.59
N VAL A 72 0.10 -0.17 -0.30
CA VAL A 72 -0.84 -0.54 0.76
C VAL A 72 -1.38 0.72 1.41
N VAL A 73 -2.71 0.86 1.42
CA VAL A 73 -3.42 2.00 1.99
C VAL A 73 -4.30 1.52 3.13
N ASP A 74 -4.21 2.18 4.29
CA ASP A 74 -5.15 1.94 5.38
C ASP A 74 -6.42 2.78 5.21
N THR A 75 -7.53 2.10 4.94
CA THR A 75 -8.87 2.70 4.83
C THR A 75 -9.76 2.38 6.05
N THR A 76 -9.18 1.86 7.13
CA THR A 76 -9.96 1.48 8.31
C THR A 76 -10.45 2.69 9.11
N GLN A 77 -11.61 2.52 9.76
CA GLN A 77 -12.22 3.53 10.62
C GLN A 77 -12.63 2.89 11.95
N GLY A 78 -12.36 3.58 13.07
CA GLY A 78 -12.77 3.14 14.40
C GLY A 78 -11.98 1.98 15.02
N VAL A 79 -10.86 1.56 14.41
CA VAL A 79 -10.01 0.48 14.93
C VAL A 79 -8.82 1.06 15.71
N GLN A 80 -8.65 0.62 16.96
CA GLN A 80 -7.53 1.01 17.81
C GLN A 80 -6.34 0.05 17.64
N TYR A 81 -5.14 0.50 18.02
CA TYR A 81 -3.90 -0.31 17.98
C TYR A 81 -3.47 -0.79 16.58
N LEU A 82 -4.07 -0.27 15.51
CA LEU A 82 -3.77 -0.65 14.14
C LEU A 82 -2.29 -0.39 13.75
N ASN A 83 -1.67 0.62 14.36
CA ASN A 83 -0.26 0.92 14.14
C ASN A 83 0.68 -0.17 14.66
N GLU A 84 0.25 -1.03 15.59
CA GLU A 84 1.08 -2.14 16.11
C GLU A 84 1.29 -3.23 15.07
N ILE A 85 0.35 -3.41 14.14
CA ILE A 85 0.44 -4.42 13.08
C ILE A 85 1.06 -3.89 11.78
N LYS A 86 1.33 -2.58 11.70
CA LYS A 86 1.78 -1.91 10.48
C LYS A 86 3.05 -2.55 9.92
N GLU A 87 4.05 -2.80 10.76
CA GLU A 87 5.32 -3.41 10.33
C GLU A 87 5.15 -4.86 9.83
N HIS A 88 4.25 -5.62 10.47
CA HIS A 88 3.93 -6.98 10.05
C HIS A 88 3.22 -7.01 8.69
N VAL A 89 2.27 -6.09 8.46
CA VAL A 89 1.57 -5.97 7.18
C VAL A 89 2.54 -5.53 6.08
N ASN A 90 3.39 -4.53 6.36
CA ASN A 90 4.40 -4.07 5.41
C ASN A 90 5.34 -5.20 5.00
N SER A 91 5.87 -5.97 5.97
CA SER A 91 6.79 -7.07 5.68
C SER A 91 6.14 -8.18 4.85
N GLY A 92 4.90 -8.56 5.20
CA GLY A 92 4.16 -9.55 4.43
C GLY A 92 3.85 -9.06 3.01
N PHE A 93 3.49 -7.78 2.85
CA PHE A 93 3.21 -7.21 1.55
C PHE A 93 4.45 -7.14 0.65
N GLN A 94 5.61 -6.75 1.17
CA GLN A 94 6.85 -6.76 0.38
C GLN A 94 7.16 -8.14 -0.20
N TRP A 95 6.96 -9.18 0.62
CA TRP A 95 7.21 -10.55 0.19
C TRP A 95 6.21 -10.98 -0.90
N VAL A 96 4.92 -10.74 -0.68
CA VAL A 96 3.88 -11.08 -1.65
C VAL A 96 4.02 -10.28 -2.95
N ALA A 97 4.40 -9.01 -2.88
CA ALA A 97 4.64 -8.18 -4.07
C ALA A 97 5.83 -8.67 -4.91
N LYS A 98 6.83 -9.27 -4.26
CA LYS A 98 8.01 -9.81 -4.94
C LYS A 98 7.74 -11.15 -5.62
N GLU A 99 7.02 -12.04 -4.95
CA GLU A 99 6.75 -13.37 -5.48
C GLU A 99 5.47 -13.41 -6.31
N GLY A 100 4.42 -12.66 -5.98
CA GLY A 100 3.17 -12.68 -6.73
C GLY A 100 2.41 -14.02 -6.64
N PRO A 101 1.07 -13.98 -6.59
CA PRO A 101 0.27 -15.18 -6.28
C PRO A 101 -0.01 -16.10 -7.48
N LEU A 102 0.24 -15.65 -8.72
CA LEU A 102 -0.15 -16.38 -9.94
C LEU A 102 0.96 -17.32 -10.45
N CYS A 103 2.16 -16.76 -10.65
CA CYS A 103 3.25 -17.44 -11.35
C CYS A 103 4.61 -17.32 -10.63
N GLU A 104 4.63 -16.91 -9.36
CA GLU A 104 5.88 -16.60 -8.65
C GLU A 104 6.70 -15.48 -9.34
N GLU A 105 6.01 -14.52 -9.97
CA GLU A 105 6.57 -13.34 -10.61
C GLU A 105 6.16 -12.05 -9.90
N GLN A 106 7.00 -11.03 -10.06
CA GLN A 106 6.82 -9.71 -9.46
C GLN A 106 5.47 -9.10 -9.87
N MET A 107 4.69 -8.67 -8.86
CA MET A 107 3.45 -7.90 -9.08
C MET A 107 3.73 -6.47 -9.49
#